data_AF-A0A946H1K1-F1
#
_entry.id   AF-A0A946H1K1-F1
#
_cell.length_a   1.000
_cell.length_b   1.000
_cell.length_c   1.000
_cell.angle_alpha   90.00
_cell.angle_beta   90.00
_cell.angle_gamma   90.00
#
_symmetry.space_group_name_H-M   'P 1'
#
loop_
_entity.id
_entity.type
_entity.pdbx_description
1 polymer ?
#
loop_
_entity_poly.entity_id
_entity_poly.type
_entity_poly.pdbx_seq_one_letter_code
_entity_poly.pdbx_strand_id
1 'polypeptide(L)'
;MRRSSAFILLTLGVFCCVLPAAAQKKASVQNSAAPKKKDAGKRNESDATPKKKNDAKSSRAKSANRVSLTPGREAAAMTFARLHHPELAKLVTKLKKRKVRQYDQAVRQLFQTSERLARTRERTPDRYELSLEAWKLDSRIRLMAARMTMNSDSQLEEDLKELLRAKASVRLRRLTKERERLAERLQRVDALIERIDSDPDASTKKELQRIKRSFLAKGSRNKKPSARPVVAPNPRRVKSVPEKKSKKPL
;
A
#
# COMPACT_ATOMS: atom_id res chain seq x y z
N MET A 1 0.26 -10.48 -50.45
CA MET A 1 -1.01 -9.76 -50.21
C MET A 1 -1.49 -10.03 -48.78
N ARG A 2 -1.57 -8.94 -47.99
CA ARG A 2 -2.32 -8.67 -46.75
C ARG A 2 -2.68 -9.87 -45.85
N ARG A 3 -1.91 -10.09 -44.78
CA ARG A 3 -2.40 -10.74 -43.55
C ARG A 3 -2.81 -9.65 -42.57
N SER A 4 -4.11 -9.60 -42.28
CA SER A 4 -4.75 -8.62 -41.42
C SER A 4 -4.21 -8.68 -39.99
N SER A 5 -3.68 -7.55 -39.54
CA SER A 5 -3.28 -7.29 -38.17
C SER A 5 -4.52 -7.14 -37.29
N ALA A 6 -4.84 -8.16 -36.49
CA ALA A 6 -5.78 -8.02 -35.39
C ALA A 6 -5.09 -7.28 -34.23
N PHE A 7 -5.20 -5.95 -34.23
CA PHE A 7 -4.87 -5.10 -33.09
C PHE A 7 -5.93 -5.31 -32.00
N ILE A 8 -5.66 -6.20 -31.05
CA ILE A 8 -6.44 -6.26 -29.81
C ILE A 8 -5.89 -5.16 -28.89
N LEU A 9 -6.64 -4.06 -28.85
CA LEU A 9 -6.52 -2.98 -27.87
C LEU A 9 -6.68 -3.56 -26.46
N LEU A 10 -5.55 -3.67 -25.76
CA LEU A 10 -5.50 -4.02 -24.34
C LEU A 10 -5.99 -2.81 -23.54
N THR A 11 -7.30 -2.74 -23.33
CA THR A 11 -7.95 -1.74 -22.50
C THR A 11 -7.48 -1.91 -21.05
N LEU A 12 -6.78 -0.88 -20.58
CA LEU A 12 -6.40 -0.66 -19.19
C LEU A 12 -7.67 -0.47 -18.34
N GLY A 13 -8.21 -1.57 -17.83
CA GLY A 13 -9.26 -1.57 -16.82
C GLY A 13 -8.68 -1.20 -15.45
N VAL A 14 -8.73 0.08 -15.09
CA VAL A 14 -8.64 0.56 -13.71
C VAL A 14 -9.94 0.16 -13.01
N PHE A 15 -9.94 -0.99 -12.35
CA PHE A 15 -11.05 -1.38 -11.47
C PHE A 15 -10.89 -0.63 -10.14
N CYS A 16 -11.42 0.59 -10.13
CA CYS A 16 -11.63 1.35 -8.91
C CYS A 16 -12.86 0.75 -8.20
N CYS A 17 -12.62 0.03 -7.11
CA CYS A 17 -13.69 -0.38 -6.19
C CYS A 17 -14.32 0.88 -5.56
N VAL A 18 -15.45 1.32 -6.11
CA VAL A 18 -16.42 2.11 -5.37
C VAL A 18 -17.49 1.14 -4.91
N LEU A 19 -17.45 0.80 -3.62
CA LEU A 19 -18.59 0.23 -2.90
C LEU A 19 -19.67 1.30 -2.80
N PRO A 20 -20.92 1.04 -3.21
CA PRO A 20 -22.07 1.66 -2.58
C PRO A 20 -22.53 0.77 -1.43
N ALA A 21 -22.48 1.32 -0.21
CA ALA A 21 -23.22 0.83 0.93
C ALA A 21 -24.72 0.99 0.65
N ALA A 22 -25.45 -0.11 0.58
CA ALA A 22 -26.91 -0.10 0.59
C ALA A 22 -27.39 -0.79 1.87
N ALA A 23 -27.96 0.04 2.74
CA ALA A 23 -28.54 -0.32 4.02
C ALA A 23 -29.77 -1.23 3.84
N GLN A 24 -29.87 -2.25 4.70
CA GLN A 24 -31.10 -2.98 4.95
C GLN A 24 -32.02 -2.14 5.82
N LYS A 25 -33.24 -1.87 5.34
CA LYS A 25 -34.43 -1.63 6.17
C LYS A 25 -35.56 -2.49 5.61
N LYS A 26 -36.17 -3.30 6.47
CA LYS A 26 -37.39 -4.08 6.20
C LYS A 26 -38.62 -3.34 6.71
N ALA A 27 -39.74 -3.61 6.03
CA ALA A 27 -41.15 -3.40 6.39
C ALA A 27 -41.62 -1.93 6.39
N SER A 28 -42.80 -1.54 5.88
CA SER A 28 -44.05 -2.24 5.57
C SER A 28 -45.04 -1.33 4.81
N VAL A 29 -45.91 -1.94 3.99
CA VAL A 29 -47.34 -1.60 3.73
C VAL A 29 -47.70 -0.43 2.78
N GLN A 30 -48.23 -0.86 1.62
CA GLN A 30 -49.39 -0.41 0.81
C GLN A 30 -49.97 1.00 1.01
N ASN A 31 -50.07 1.80 -0.08
CA ASN A 31 -51.36 1.99 -0.78
C ASN A 31 -51.29 2.89 -2.04
N SER A 32 -51.91 2.37 -3.11
CA SER A 32 -52.79 3.00 -4.13
C SER A 32 -52.46 4.30 -4.89
N ALA A 33 -52.78 4.21 -6.20
CA ALA A 33 -53.40 5.21 -7.08
C ALA A 33 -52.50 6.06 -8.02
N ALA A 34 -52.56 5.71 -9.31
CA ALA A 34 -52.30 6.58 -10.46
C ALA A 34 -53.59 7.35 -10.84
N PRO A 35 -53.69 8.12 -11.96
CA PRO A 35 -52.70 8.89 -12.75
C PRO A 35 -53.17 10.35 -13.04
N LYS A 36 -52.34 11.21 -13.69
CA LYS A 36 -52.74 12.13 -14.80
C LYS A 36 -51.60 13.04 -15.34
N LYS A 37 -51.24 12.79 -16.61
CA LYS A 37 -51.14 13.66 -17.81
C LYS A 37 -50.67 15.15 -17.77
N LYS A 38 -49.89 15.48 -18.84
CA LYS A 38 -49.71 16.77 -19.58
C LYS A 38 -48.75 17.80 -18.95
N ASP A 39 -47.95 18.60 -19.66
CA ASP A 39 -47.61 18.80 -21.09
C ASP A 39 -46.35 19.70 -21.16
N ALA A 40 -45.77 19.84 -22.36
CA ALA A 40 -45.06 21.01 -22.88
C ALA A 40 -43.69 21.46 -22.29
N GLY A 41 -42.63 20.98 -22.95
CA GLY A 41 -41.72 21.79 -23.78
C GLY A 41 -41.08 23.08 -23.27
N LYS A 42 -39.74 23.11 -23.24
CA LYS A 42 -38.96 24.18 -23.90
C LYS A 42 -37.50 23.76 -24.13
N ARG A 43 -37.13 23.66 -25.41
CA ARG A 43 -35.74 23.72 -25.90
C ARG A 43 -35.24 25.15 -25.68
N ASN A 44 -33.98 25.30 -25.28
CA ASN A 44 -33.16 26.41 -25.74
C ASN A 44 -31.69 25.98 -25.78
N GLU A 45 -31.18 26.03 -26.99
CA GLU A 45 -29.82 25.89 -27.44
C GLU A 45 -29.22 27.31 -27.47
N SER A 46 -28.13 27.53 -26.75
CA SER A 46 -27.14 28.61 -26.97
C SER A 46 -26.10 28.52 -25.86
N ASP A 47 -24.89 28.10 -26.19
CA ASP A 47 -23.86 29.06 -26.54
C ASP A 47 -22.50 28.34 -26.57
N ALA A 48 -21.89 28.41 -27.75
CA ALA A 48 -20.59 27.84 -28.03
C ALA A 48 -19.51 28.84 -27.59
N THR A 49 -18.76 28.48 -26.55
CA THR A 49 -17.44 29.08 -26.29
C THR A 49 -16.37 27.99 -26.18
N PRO A 50 -15.50 27.78 -27.18
CA PRO A 50 -14.35 26.91 -27.01
C PRO A 50 -13.23 27.70 -26.32
N LYS A 51 -13.20 27.64 -24.99
CA LYS A 51 -12.14 28.22 -24.16
C LYS A 51 -10.85 27.39 -24.31
N LYS A 52 -10.06 27.71 -25.35
CA LYS A 52 -8.71 27.20 -25.58
C LYS A 52 -7.74 27.91 -24.63
N LYS A 53 -7.12 27.14 -23.71
CA LYS A 53 -5.89 27.38 -22.91
C LYS A 53 -6.12 26.98 -21.45
N ASN A 54 -5.86 25.71 -21.12
CA ASN A 54 -5.43 25.30 -19.77
C ASN A 54 -4.77 23.90 -19.68
N ASP A 55 -4.31 23.31 -20.79
CA ASP A 55 -3.72 21.96 -20.76
C ASP A 55 -2.23 21.91 -20.38
N ALA A 56 -1.54 23.06 -20.29
CA ALA A 56 -0.10 23.09 -20.04
C ALA A 56 0.30 22.87 -18.55
N LYS A 57 -0.62 23.04 -17.59
CA LYS A 57 -0.31 22.93 -16.15
C LYS A 57 -0.62 21.54 -15.57
N SER A 58 -1.47 20.75 -16.23
CA SER A 58 -1.85 19.39 -15.80
C SER A 58 -0.80 18.32 -16.15
N SER A 59 -0.03 18.51 -17.22
CA SER A 59 0.99 17.54 -17.66
C SER A 59 2.26 17.52 -16.78
N ARG A 60 2.62 18.66 -16.16
CA ARG A 60 3.83 18.77 -15.33
C ARG A 60 3.69 18.02 -13.99
N ALA A 61 2.51 18.03 -13.38
CA ALA A 61 2.22 17.29 -12.14
C ALA A 61 2.19 15.76 -12.34
N LYS A 62 1.80 15.25 -13.52
CA LYS A 62 1.87 13.82 -13.86
C LYS A 62 3.29 13.31 -14.11
N SER A 63 4.25 14.18 -14.43
CA SER A 63 5.64 13.78 -14.68
C SER A 63 6.48 13.64 -13.40
N ALA A 64 6.16 14.43 -12.36
CA ALA A 64 6.91 14.46 -11.10
C ALA A 64 6.74 13.17 -10.26
N ASN A 65 5.71 12.37 -10.54
CA ASN A 65 5.45 11.12 -9.83
C ASN A 65 6.01 9.87 -10.56
N ARG A 66 6.73 10.05 -11.68
CA ARG A 66 7.44 8.94 -12.32
C ARG A 66 8.81 8.82 -11.66
N VAL A 67 8.98 7.78 -10.85
CA VAL A 67 10.28 7.38 -10.29
C VAL A 67 11.32 7.37 -11.42
N SER A 68 12.24 8.34 -11.40
CA SER A 68 13.33 8.43 -12.36
C SER A 68 14.24 7.20 -12.22
N LEU A 69 14.63 6.61 -13.35
CA LEU A 69 15.51 5.45 -13.35
C LEU A 69 16.95 5.95 -13.24
N THR A 70 17.52 5.88 -12.03
CA THR A 70 18.94 6.17 -11.78
C THR A 70 19.74 4.87 -11.80
N PRO A 71 21.06 4.90 -12.10
CA PRO A 71 21.89 3.70 -12.13
C PRO A 71 21.86 2.89 -10.82
N GLY A 72 21.82 3.58 -9.67
CA GLY A 72 21.68 2.92 -8.36
C GLY A 72 20.35 2.17 -8.19
N ARG A 73 19.24 2.74 -8.68
CA ARG A 73 17.92 2.08 -8.65
C ARG A 73 17.87 0.88 -9.58
N GLU A 74 18.50 0.97 -10.75
CA GLU A 74 18.65 -0.15 -11.68
C GLU A 74 19.43 -1.30 -11.04
N ALA A 75 20.58 -1.01 -10.42
CA ALA A 75 21.39 -2.01 -9.74
C ALA A 75 20.63 -2.69 -8.59
N ALA A 76 19.92 -1.92 -7.76
CA ALA A 76 19.10 -2.45 -6.67
C ALA A 76 17.97 -3.37 -7.19
N ALA A 77 17.24 -2.93 -8.22
CA ALA A 77 16.17 -3.71 -8.83
C ALA A 77 16.68 -5.03 -9.43
N MET A 78 17.81 -5.01 -10.13
CA MET A 78 18.42 -6.19 -10.71
C MET A 78 18.96 -7.15 -9.64
N THR A 79 19.52 -6.62 -8.54
CA THR A 79 19.98 -7.43 -7.40
C THR A 79 18.80 -8.14 -6.73
N PHE A 80 17.71 -7.40 -6.48
CA PHE A 80 16.47 -7.96 -5.95
C PHE A 80 15.91 -9.08 -6.85
N ALA A 81 15.88 -8.85 -8.17
CA ALA A 81 15.42 -9.86 -9.12
C ALA A 81 16.32 -11.11 -9.12
N ARG A 82 17.65 -10.95 -9.10
CA ARG A 82 18.60 -12.08 -9.05
C ARG A 82 18.42 -12.92 -7.78
N LEU A 83 18.21 -12.26 -6.64
CA LEU A 83 18.08 -12.92 -5.34
C LEU A 83 16.80 -13.77 -5.24
N HIS A 84 15.68 -13.27 -5.77
CA HIS A 84 14.38 -13.89 -5.52
C HIS A 84 13.75 -14.56 -6.75
N HIS A 85 14.14 -14.17 -7.97
CA HIS A 85 13.65 -14.77 -9.21
C HIS A 85 14.69 -14.67 -10.35
N PRO A 86 15.69 -15.56 -10.41
CA PRO A 86 16.80 -15.45 -11.36
C PRO A 86 16.36 -15.51 -12.82
N GLU A 87 15.31 -16.26 -13.18
CA GLU A 87 14.82 -16.30 -14.57
C GLU A 87 14.27 -14.95 -15.03
N LEU A 88 13.61 -14.19 -14.14
CA LEU A 88 13.11 -12.86 -14.45
C LEU A 88 14.27 -11.90 -14.69
N ALA A 89 15.34 -11.99 -13.89
CA ALA A 89 16.55 -11.21 -14.10
C ALA A 89 17.16 -11.51 -15.48
N LYS A 90 17.26 -12.79 -15.88
CA LYS A 90 17.73 -13.20 -17.21
C LYS A 90 16.86 -12.59 -18.32
N LEU A 91 15.53 -12.62 -18.16
CA LEU A 91 14.60 -12.03 -19.13
C LEU A 91 14.78 -10.51 -19.26
N VAL A 92 14.84 -9.80 -18.13
CA VAL A 92 15.02 -8.34 -18.11
C VAL A 92 16.35 -7.96 -18.76
N THR A 93 17.43 -8.70 -18.52
CA THR A 93 18.71 -8.48 -19.22
C THR A 93 18.59 -8.64 -20.74
N LYS A 94 17.80 -9.61 -21.24
CA LYS A 94 17.55 -9.75 -22.69
C LYS A 94 16.75 -8.57 -23.25
N LEU A 95 15.80 -8.01 -22.49
CA LEU A 95 15.02 -6.84 -22.89
C LEU A 95 15.89 -5.61 -23.11
N LYS A 96 16.98 -5.44 -22.34
CA LYS A 96 17.91 -4.30 -22.48
C LYS A 96 18.44 -4.15 -23.92
N LYS A 97 18.69 -5.26 -24.62
CA LYS A 97 19.25 -5.25 -25.99
C LYS A 97 18.21 -5.01 -27.07
N ARG A 98 16.98 -5.54 -26.89
CA ARG A 98 15.97 -5.59 -27.96
C ARG A 98 14.86 -4.54 -27.81
N LYS A 99 14.50 -4.20 -26.57
CA LYS A 99 13.31 -3.41 -26.23
C LYS A 99 13.57 -2.53 -25.00
N VAL A 100 14.38 -1.47 -25.18
CA VAL A 100 14.82 -0.57 -24.11
C VAL A 100 13.64 0.04 -23.33
N ARG A 101 12.55 0.43 -24.00
CA ARG A 101 11.36 0.95 -23.29
C ARG A 101 10.74 -0.05 -22.31
N GLN A 102 10.71 -1.33 -22.69
CA GLN A 102 10.18 -2.40 -21.84
C GLN A 102 11.15 -2.75 -20.71
N TYR A 103 12.45 -2.65 -20.98
CA TYR A 103 13.48 -2.74 -19.96
C TYR A 103 13.28 -1.69 -18.86
N ASP A 104 13.22 -0.41 -19.23
CA ASP A 104 13.05 0.68 -18.25
C ASP A 104 11.78 0.50 -17.40
N GLN A 105 10.68 0.08 -18.05
CA GLN A 105 9.43 -0.19 -17.35
C GLN A 105 9.56 -1.36 -16.37
N ALA A 106 10.18 -2.48 -16.79
CA ALA A 106 10.39 -3.64 -15.93
C ALA A 106 11.28 -3.30 -14.72
N VAL A 107 12.37 -2.57 -14.95
CA VAL A 107 13.29 -2.17 -13.87
C VAL A 107 12.59 -1.23 -12.89
N ARG A 108 11.80 -0.26 -13.36
CA ARG A 108 11.01 0.62 -12.47
C ARG A 108 10.02 -0.17 -11.62
N GLN A 109 9.31 -1.14 -12.20
CA GLN A 109 8.37 -1.99 -11.46
C GLN A 109 9.07 -2.86 -10.44
N LEU A 110 10.24 -3.44 -10.79
CA LEU A 110 11.07 -4.21 -9.87
C LEU A 110 11.52 -3.35 -8.69
N PHE A 111 12.03 -2.14 -8.96
CA PHE A 111 12.44 -1.20 -7.91
C PHE A 111 11.29 -0.80 -6.99
N GLN A 112 10.12 -0.45 -7.56
CA GLN A 112 8.94 -0.13 -6.74
C GLN A 112 8.50 -1.30 -5.87
N THR A 113 8.62 -2.53 -6.39
CA THR A 113 8.25 -3.73 -5.64
C THR A 113 9.24 -4.02 -4.52
N SER A 114 10.54 -3.89 -4.78
CA SER A 114 11.58 -4.07 -3.76
C SER A 114 11.42 -3.05 -2.63
N GLU A 115 11.17 -1.78 -2.96
CA GLU A 115 10.91 -0.72 -1.97
C GLU A 115 9.66 -0.99 -1.15
N ARG A 116 8.56 -1.40 -1.79
CA ARG A 116 7.32 -1.75 -1.09
C ARG A 116 7.53 -2.91 -0.12
N LEU A 117 8.29 -3.93 -0.54
CA LEU A 117 8.60 -5.09 0.30
C LEU A 117 9.56 -4.73 1.44
N ALA A 118 10.56 -3.87 1.21
CA ALA A 118 11.45 -3.36 2.26
C ALA A 118 10.67 -2.61 3.34
N ARG A 119 9.78 -1.69 2.95
CA ARG A 119 8.89 -0.99 3.89
C ARG A 119 7.96 -1.94 4.66
N THR A 120 7.50 -3.01 4.00
CA THR A 120 6.67 -4.03 4.65
C THR A 120 7.48 -4.79 5.70
N ARG A 121 8.75 -5.11 5.40
CA ARG A 121 9.68 -5.75 6.35
C ARG A 121 9.91 -4.90 7.59
N GLU A 122 10.08 -3.59 7.41
CA GLU A 122 10.29 -2.65 8.53
C GLU A 122 9.03 -2.47 9.39
N ARG A 123 7.86 -2.32 8.77
CA ARG A 123 6.61 -1.99 9.50
C ARG A 123 5.91 -3.20 10.08
N THR A 124 5.92 -4.32 9.35
CA THR A 124 5.14 -5.52 9.66
C THR A 124 5.90 -6.76 9.17
N PRO A 125 6.91 -7.22 9.93
CA PRO A 125 7.75 -8.36 9.53
C PRO A 125 6.92 -9.62 9.25
N ASP A 126 5.86 -9.87 10.03
CA ASP A 126 4.98 -11.03 9.86
C ASP A 126 4.29 -11.10 8.49
N ARG A 127 4.11 -9.94 7.84
CA ARG A 127 3.50 -9.82 6.51
C ARG A 127 4.52 -9.87 5.37
N TYR A 128 5.80 -9.65 5.67
CA TYR A 128 6.85 -9.59 4.66
C TYR A 128 7.01 -10.92 3.94
N GLU A 129 7.10 -12.02 4.68
CA GLU A 129 7.33 -13.36 4.11
C GLU A 129 6.23 -13.76 3.12
N LEU A 130 4.97 -13.64 3.53
CA LEU A 130 3.82 -13.93 2.68
C LEU A 130 3.74 -13.00 1.46
N SER A 131 4.15 -11.74 1.62
CA SER A 131 4.17 -10.78 0.51
C SER A 131 5.27 -11.08 -0.50
N LEU A 132 6.44 -11.51 -0.02
CA LEU A 132 7.56 -11.92 -0.87
C LEU A 132 7.21 -13.22 -1.62
N GLU A 133 6.62 -14.20 -0.94
CA GLU A 133 6.17 -15.45 -1.55
C GLU A 133 5.10 -15.20 -2.62
N ALA A 134 4.09 -14.38 -2.32
CA ALA A 134 3.08 -13.98 -3.30
C ALA A 134 3.70 -13.33 -4.54
N TRP A 135 4.69 -12.46 -4.35
CA TRP A 135 5.39 -11.81 -5.46
C TRP A 135 6.19 -12.82 -6.32
N LYS A 136 6.87 -13.79 -5.70
CA LYS A 136 7.59 -14.85 -6.43
C LYS A 136 6.64 -15.69 -7.27
N LEU A 137 5.49 -16.06 -6.71
CA LEU A 137 4.46 -16.80 -7.45
C LEU A 137 3.89 -15.97 -8.60
N ASP A 138 3.54 -14.70 -8.36
CA ASP A 138 3.02 -13.81 -9.40
C ASP A 138 4.00 -13.64 -10.56
N SER A 139 5.29 -13.52 -10.28
CA SER A 139 6.32 -13.40 -11.32
C SER A 139 6.49 -14.69 -12.10
N ARG A 140 6.50 -15.86 -11.44
CA ARG A 140 6.57 -17.16 -12.12
C ARG A 140 5.32 -17.44 -12.97
N ILE A 141 4.12 -17.13 -12.45
CA ILE A 141 2.84 -17.26 -13.17
C ILE A 141 2.87 -16.42 -14.45
N ARG A 142 3.33 -15.17 -14.37
CA ARG A 142 3.42 -14.29 -15.56
C ARG A 142 4.39 -14.83 -16.60
N LEU A 143 5.53 -15.37 -16.17
CA LEU A 143 6.49 -16.01 -17.08
C LEU A 143 5.89 -17.25 -17.73
N MET A 144 5.18 -18.08 -16.96
CA MET A 144 4.53 -19.28 -17.47
C MET A 144 3.43 -18.93 -18.48
N ALA A 145 2.56 -17.98 -18.14
CA ALA A 145 1.53 -17.48 -19.04
C ALA A 145 2.12 -16.93 -20.34
N ALA A 146 3.23 -16.19 -20.27
CA ALA A 146 3.93 -15.72 -21.48
C ALA A 146 4.47 -16.88 -22.32
N ARG A 147 5.04 -17.93 -21.70
CA ARG A 147 5.48 -19.14 -22.42
C ARG A 147 4.31 -19.85 -23.09
N MET A 148 3.15 -19.93 -22.43
CA MET A 148 1.94 -20.53 -23.01
C MET A 148 1.44 -19.79 -24.26
N THR A 149 1.62 -18.47 -24.34
CA THR A 149 1.28 -17.73 -25.58
C THR A 149 2.18 -18.05 -26.75
N MET A 150 3.37 -18.60 -26.51
CA MET A 150 4.31 -19.03 -27.55
C MET A 150 4.12 -20.50 -27.90
N ASN A 151 3.93 -21.36 -26.89
CA ASN A 151 3.79 -22.80 -27.01
C ASN A 151 2.67 -23.26 -26.06
N SER A 152 1.56 -23.75 -26.61
CA SER A 152 0.50 -24.38 -25.83
C SER A 152 0.82 -25.87 -25.65
N ASP A 153 1.28 -26.23 -24.45
CA ASP A 153 1.57 -27.61 -24.05
C ASP A 153 0.74 -27.95 -22.81
N SER A 154 0.20 -29.16 -22.76
CA SER A 154 -0.53 -29.72 -21.62
C SER A 154 0.29 -29.66 -20.32
N GLN A 155 1.60 -29.86 -20.39
CA GLN A 155 2.46 -29.82 -19.21
C GLN A 155 2.60 -28.40 -18.64
N LEU A 156 2.66 -27.37 -19.50
CA LEU A 156 2.69 -25.97 -19.07
C LEU A 156 1.38 -25.55 -18.39
N GLU A 157 0.26 -26.14 -18.81
CA GLU A 157 -1.04 -25.89 -18.17
C GLU A 157 -1.10 -26.49 -16.76
N GLU A 158 -0.63 -27.72 -16.57
CA GLU A 158 -0.58 -28.36 -15.26
C GLU A 158 0.36 -27.63 -14.30
N ASP A 159 1.56 -27.25 -14.76
CA ASP A 159 2.50 -26.43 -13.98
C ASP A 159 1.86 -25.08 -13.58
N LEU A 160 1.10 -24.45 -14.48
CA LEU A 160 0.40 -23.21 -14.20
C LEU A 160 -0.71 -23.43 -13.15
N LYS A 161 -1.48 -24.51 -13.25
CA LYS A 161 -2.51 -24.88 -12.25
C LYS A 161 -1.88 -25.06 -10.87
N GLU A 162 -0.73 -25.72 -10.78
CA GLU A 162 -0.01 -25.88 -9.51
C GLU A 162 0.41 -24.52 -8.91
N LEU A 163 0.96 -23.62 -9.72
CA LEU A 163 1.33 -22.27 -9.26
C LEU A 163 0.11 -21.46 -8.79
N LEU A 164 -1.04 -21.62 -9.45
CA LEU A 164 -2.29 -20.98 -9.04
C LEU A 164 -2.82 -21.54 -7.71
N ARG A 165 -2.72 -22.86 -7.50
CA ARG A 165 -3.04 -23.49 -6.20
C ARG A 165 -2.11 -22.98 -5.09
N ALA A 166 -0.80 -22.91 -5.36
CA ALA A 166 0.16 -22.34 -4.43
C ALA A 166 -0.20 -20.88 -4.08
N LYS A 167 -0.58 -20.07 -5.09
CA LYS A 167 -1.01 -18.68 -4.86
C LYS A 167 -2.28 -18.59 -4.01
N ALA A 168 -3.25 -19.48 -4.23
CA ALA A 168 -4.45 -19.55 -3.41
C ALA A 168 -4.09 -19.90 -1.95
N SER A 169 -3.14 -20.82 -1.72
CA SER A 169 -2.67 -21.17 -0.37
C SER A 169 -2.00 -19.99 0.36
N VAL A 170 -1.17 -19.20 -0.34
CA VAL A 170 -0.57 -17.97 0.23
C VAL A 170 -1.64 -16.96 0.60
N ARG A 171 -2.65 -16.79 -0.27
CA ARG A 171 -3.77 -15.90 -0.01
C ARG A 171 -4.57 -16.36 1.22
N LEU A 172 -4.84 -17.65 1.34
CA LEU A 172 -5.51 -18.23 2.50
C LEU A 172 -4.71 -17.95 3.77
N ARG A 173 -3.42 -18.29 3.82
CA ARG A 173 -2.55 -18.02 4.98
C ARG A 173 -2.55 -16.55 5.39
N ARG A 174 -2.50 -15.63 4.41
CA ARG A 174 -2.59 -14.20 4.68
C ARG A 174 -3.91 -13.80 5.34
N LEU A 175 -5.03 -14.31 4.82
CA LEU A 175 -6.36 -14.00 5.34
C LEU A 175 -6.59 -14.62 6.72
N THR A 176 -6.05 -15.82 6.98
CA THR A 176 -6.10 -16.46 8.30
C THR A 176 -5.40 -15.60 9.36
N LYS A 177 -4.17 -15.14 9.10
CA LYS A 177 -3.46 -14.23 10.01
C LYS A 177 -4.19 -12.90 10.20
N GLU A 178 -4.84 -12.40 9.16
CA GLU A 178 -5.64 -11.17 9.26
C GLU A 178 -6.90 -11.38 10.12
N ARG A 179 -7.57 -12.53 9.97
CA ARG A 179 -8.69 -12.93 10.82
C ARG A 179 -8.27 -13.01 12.29
N GLU A 180 -7.15 -13.66 12.60
CA GLU A 180 -6.63 -13.80 13.97
C GLU A 180 -6.40 -12.44 14.62
N ARG A 181 -5.68 -11.54 13.94
CA ARG A 181 -5.43 -10.18 14.43
C ARG A 181 -6.72 -9.37 14.65
N LEU A 182 -7.70 -9.54 13.77
CA LEU A 182 -8.99 -8.87 13.91
C LEU A 182 -9.80 -9.44 15.08
N ALA A 183 -9.74 -10.75 15.33
CA ALA A 183 -10.37 -11.38 16.48
C ALA A 183 -9.78 -10.86 17.81
N GLU A 184 -8.46 -10.74 17.93
CA GLU A 184 -7.82 -10.14 19.11
C GLU A 184 -8.21 -8.68 19.33
N ARG A 185 -8.41 -7.94 18.24
CA ARG A 185 -8.89 -6.55 18.33
C ARG A 185 -10.36 -6.51 18.76
N LEU A 186 -11.18 -7.43 18.26
CA LEU A 186 -12.58 -7.56 18.63
C LEU A 186 -12.70 -7.84 20.13
N GLN A 187 -11.98 -8.84 20.64
CA GLN A 187 -11.94 -9.16 22.07
C GLN A 187 -11.58 -7.96 22.95
N ARG A 188 -10.61 -7.14 22.53
CA ARG A 188 -10.24 -5.92 23.28
C ARG A 188 -11.35 -4.87 23.25
N VAL A 189 -12.06 -4.74 22.15
CA VAL A 189 -13.20 -3.82 22.05
C VAL A 189 -14.35 -4.32 22.91
N ASP A 190 -14.66 -5.61 22.85
CA ASP A 190 -15.72 -6.24 23.65
C ASP A 190 -15.44 -6.08 25.15
N ALA A 191 -14.21 -6.34 25.59
CA ALA A 191 -13.82 -6.11 26.99
C ALA A 191 -13.92 -4.63 27.42
N LEU A 192 -13.73 -3.68 26.49
CA LEU A 192 -13.95 -2.25 26.78
C LEU A 192 -15.43 -1.91 26.87
N ILE A 193 -16.26 -2.51 26.01
CA ILE A 193 -17.71 -2.36 26.06
C ILE A 193 -18.23 -2.88 27.40
N GLU A 194 -17.90 -4.12 27.75
CA GLU A 194 -18.31 -4.74 29.03
C GLU A 194 -17.88 -3.91 30.24
N ARG A 195 -16.66 -3.36 30.21
CA ARG A 195 -16.16 -2.51 31.28
C ARG A 195 -16.97 -1.22 31.46
N ILE A 196 -17.38 -0.60 30.35
CA ILE A 196 -18.20 0.64 30.39
C ILE A 196 -19.63 0.30 30.79
N ASP A 197 -20.17 -0.80 30.27
CA ASP A 197 -21.54 -1.25 30.52
C ASP A 197 -21.74 -1.70 31.98
N SER A 198 -20.74 -2.35 32.57
CA SER A 198 -20.80 -2.84 33.96
C SER A 198 -20.76 -1.71 35.00
N ASP A 199 -20.17 -0.54 34.68
CA ASP A 199 -20.07 0.59 35.61
C ASP A 199 -20.03 1.95 34.87
N PRO A 200 -21.19 2.40 34.35
CA PRO A 200 -21.28 3.63 33.56
C PRO A 200 -20.96 4.88 34.40
N ASP A 201 -21.31 4.88 35.69
CA ASP A 201 -21.07 6.03 36.56
C ASP A 201 -19.60 6.20 36.91
N ALA A 202 -18.87 5.11 37.20
CA ALA A 202 -17.43 5.22 37.44
C ALA A 202 -16.67 5.58 36.17
N SER A 203 -17.12 5.13 34.99
CA SER A 203 -16.53 5.54 33.71
C SER A 203 -16.72 7.04 33.47
N THR A 204 -17.93 7.56 33.70
CA THR A 204 -18.26 8.99 33.60
C THR A 204 -17.46 9.83 34.60
N LYS A 205 -17.33 9.39 35.85
CA LYS A 205 -16.53 10.07 36.87
C LYS A 205 -15.04 10.16 36.49
N LYS A 206 -14.47 9.11 35.90
CA LYS A 206 -13.08 9.11 35.41
C LYS A 206 -12.89 10.09 34.25
N GLU A 207 -13.84 10.12 33.31
CA GLU A 207 -13.86 11.08 32.20
C GLU A 207 -13.85 12.52 32.74
N LEU A 208 -14.76 12.82 33.68
CA LEU A 208 -14.89 14.14 34.30
C LEU A 208 -13.62 14.55 35.06
N GLN A 209 -12.98 13.63 35.80
CA GLN A 209 -11.70 13.90 36.45
C GLN A 209 -10.57 14.16 35.45
N ARG A 210 -10.52 13.43 34.32
CA ARG A 210 -9.51 13.64 33.27
C ARG A 210 -9.65 15.02 32.64
N ILE A 211 -10.89 15.43 32.37
CA ILE A 211 -11.22 16.75 31.86
C ILE A 211 -10.78 17.83 32.87
N LYS A 212 -11.17 17.72 34.15
CA LYS A 212 -10.74 18.64 35.22
C LYS A 212 -9.21 18.76 35.29
N ARG A 213 -8.47 17.64 35.28
CA ARG A 213 -7.01 17.63 35.29
C ARG A 213 -6.40 18.31 34.06
N SER A 214 -7.01 18.14 32.89
CA SER A 214 -6.52 18.79 31.66
C SER A 214 -6.66 20.31 31.70
N PHE A 215 -7.72 20.84 32.31
CA PHE A 215 -7.89 22.27 32.54
C PHE A 215 -6.88 22.81 33.55
N LEU A 216 -6.66 22.10 34.66
CA LEU A 216 -5.69 22.50 35.69
C LEU A 216 -4.23 22.48 35.18
N ALA A 217 -3.85 21.48 34.38
CA ALA A 217 -2.51 21.40 33.79
C ALA A 217 -2.23 22.49 32.74
N LYS A 218 -3.27 23.00 32.07
CA LYS A 218 -3.14 24.10 31.11
C LYS A 218 -2.95 25.45 31.82
N GLY A 219 -3.54 25.62 33.01
CA GLY A 219 -3.30 26.77 33.88
C GLY A 219 -1.91 26.81 34.50
N SER A 220 -1.30 25.64 34.79
CA SER A 220 0.04 25.58 35.42
C SER A 220 1.21 25.81 34.45
N ARG A 221 1.05 25.54 33.15
CA ARG A 221 2.11 25.75 32.14
C ARG A 221 2.37 27.22 31.80
N ASN A 222 1.51 28.14 32.22
CA ASN A 222 1.73 29.59 32.09
C ASN A 222 2.53 30.19 33.27
N LYS A 223 2.87 29.42 34.31
CA LYS A 223 3.85 29.86 35.32
C LYS A 223 5.26 29.59 34.79
N LYS A 224 5.84 30.65 34.23
CA LYS A 224 7.26 30.83 33.91
C LYS A 224 8.12 30.19 35.01
N PRO A 225 9.08 29.28 34.71
CA PRO A 225 9.97 28.77 35.74
C PRO A 225 10.95 29.87 36.12
N SER A 226 10.64 30.62 37.18
CA SER A 226 11.61 31.45 37.86
C SER A 226 12.52 30.55 38.69
N ALA A 227 13.83 30.78 38.55
CA ALA A 227 14.92 30.22 39.35
C ALA A 227 15.22 28.72 39.15
N ARG A 228 16.10 28.44 38.18
CA ARG A 228 17.09 27.36 38.37
C ARG A 228 18.04 27.81 39.49
N PRO A 229 18.22 27.06 40.59
CA PRO A 229 19.41 27.23 41.40
C PRO A 229 20.60 26.74 40.58
N VAL A 230 21.63 27.57 40.48
CA VAL A 230 22.92 27.23 39.90
C VAL A 230 23.52 26.12 40.76
N VAL A 231 23.35 24.87 40.34
CA VAL A 231 24.09 23.74 40.91
C VAL A 231 25.54 23.88 40.42
N ALA A 232 26.45 24.05 41.37
CA ALA A 232 27.88 24.17 41.15
C ALA A 232 28.43 22.99 40.32
N PRO A 233 29.50 23.19 39.53
CA PRO A 233 30.08 22.13 38.72
C PRO A 233 30.69 21.05 39.62
N ASN A 234 30.19 19.82 39.51
CA ASN A 234 30.74 18.65 40.19
C ASN A 234 32.14 18.31 39.64
N PRO A 235 33.24 18.39 40.44
CA PRO A 235 34.58 18.09 39.97
C PRO A 235 34.88 16.61 40.19
N ARG A 236 34.15 15.69 39.55
CA ARG A 236 34.48 14.25 39.54
C ARG A 236 33.94 13.56 38.30
N ARG A 237 34.52 13.91 37.15
CA ARG A 237 34.54 13.01 35.98
C ARG A 237 35.82 13.24 35.18
N VAL A 238 36.94 12.82 35.77
CA VAL A 238 38.18 12.61 35.01
C VAL A 238 37.91 11.46 34.04
N LYS A 239 38.15 11.76 32.76
CA LYS A 239 38.08 10.85 31.62
C LYS A 239 39.12 9.74 31.81
N SER A 240 38.70 8.47 31.82
CA SER A 240 39.60 7.37 31.47
C SER A 240 39.41 7.07 29.98
N VAL A 241 40.30 7.64 29.17
CA VAL A 241 40.55 7.23 27.78
C VAL A 241 41.31 5.89 27.84
N PRO A 242 40.88 4.81 27.18
CA PRO A 242 41.75 3.66 26.99
C PRO A 242 42.79 3.98 25.92
N GLU A 243 44.03 4.07 26.39
CA GLU A 243 45.28 4.21 25.67
C GLU A 243 45.51 3.03 24.70
N LYS A 244 45.70 3.35 23.42
CA LYS A 244 46.22 2.45 22.39
C LYS A 244 47.65 2.02 22.78
N LYS A 245 47.87 0.74 23.04
CA LYS A 245 49.21 0.15 22.99
C LYS A 245 49.44 -0.51 21.64
N SER A 246 50.19 0.19 20.80
CA SER A 246 51.03 -0.37 19.75
C SER A 246 52.25 -1.06 20.38
N LYS A 247 52.48 -2.33 20.07
CA LYS A 247 53.82 -2.95 20.13
C LYS A 247 54.12 -3.56 18.75
N LYS A 248 55.10 -2.97 18.07
CA LYS A 248 55.97 -3.58 17.04
C LYS A 248 57.27 -4.07 17.76
N PRO A 249 58.28 -4.59 17.06
CA PRO A 249 58.37 -5.91 16.42
C PRO A 249 59.55 -6.71 17.03
N LEU A 250 59.60 -8.02 16.77
CA LEU A 250 60.84 -8.80 16.67
C LEU A 250 60.59 -9.85 15.58
#